data_AF-A0A1Z9PVB6-F1
#
_entry.id   AF-A0A1Z9PVB6-F1
#
_cell.length_a   1.000
_cell.length_b   1.000
_cell.length_c   1.000
_cell.angle_alpha   90.00
_cell.angle_beta   90.00
_cell.angle_gamma   90.00
#
_symmetry.space_group_name_H-M   'P 1'
#
loop_
_entity.id
_entity.type
_entity.pdbx_description
1 polymer ?
#
loop_
_entity_poly.entity_id
_entity_poly.type
_entity_poly.pdbx_seq_one_letter_code
_entity_poly.pdbx_strand_id
1 'polypeptide(L)'
;IEFIGCGTAFHACMVAKYWFEMYTNININISIASEFKHKKNINKDETIGVFVSQSGETMDTLQCLKYLKKNNVKTISIVNVLNSSIARLSDLILPTLAGPEIGVASTKAFTSQLTALCVLLLNFQKLNKSTISNNYFDLFNTSVSIKKILLQDIEIKNIVKNLINKKSIFYIGRGLMYPIALEGALKLKEITYKHCEGYAAGELKHGPLALIEDNIPVIALAPFDENFQKISSNIQEIKARGGNIITLTDKLGLKKIKKFSDYTILLPEAKSYSLPIIYSIPIQLIAYHLAVFLGTDVDQPRNLAKSVTVE
;
A
#
# COMPACT_ATOMS: atom_id res chain seq x y z
N ILE A 1 -8.17 11.81 -13.83
CA ILE A 1 -7.83 10.37 -13.86
C ILE A 1 -8.67 9.64 -12.84
N GLU A 2 -9.24 8.49 -13.21
CA GLU A 2 -10.00 7.61 -12.32
C GLU A 2 -9.21 6.31 -12.11
N PHE A 3 -8.64 6.08 -10.92
CA PHE A 3 -7.97 4.83 -10.60
C PHE A 3 -8.95 3.82 -9.98
N ILE A 4 -8.94 2.59 -10.48
CA ILE A 4 -9.90 1.55 -10.10
C ILE A 4 -9.15 0.26 -9.78
N GLY A 5 -9.50 -0.37 -8.66
CA GLY A 5 -8.96 -1.66 -8.25
C GLY A 5 -9.73 -2.26 -7.06
N CYS A 6 -9.33 -3.46 -6.63
CA CYS A 6 -9.88 -4.15 -5.46
C CYS A 6 -8.76 -4.58 -4.51
N GLY A 7 -9.06 -4.62 -3.20
CA GLY A 7 -8.12 -5.11 -2.17
C GLY A 7 -6.76 -4.41 -2.24
N THR A 8 -5.67 -5.18 -2.22
CA THR A 8 -4.29 -4.66 -2.35
C THR A 8 -4.09 -3.77 -3.58
N ALA A 9 -4.74 -4.05 -4.72
CA ALA A 9 -4.64 -3.19 -5.90
C ALA A 9 -5.30 -1.82 -5.68
N PHE A 10 -6.37 -1.76 -4.89
CA PHE A 10 -6.99 -0.50 -4.49
C PHE A 10 -6.07 0.32 -3.57
N HIS A 11 -5.34 -0.31 -2.65
CA HIS A 11 -4.32 0.40 -1.86
C HIS A 11 -3.22 1.01 -2.74
N ALA A 12 -2.86 0.37 -3.86
CA ALA A 12 -1.92 0.93 -4.83
C ALA A 12 -2.51 2.17 -5.53
N CYS A 13 -3.80 2.13 -5.89
CA CYS A 13 -4.53 3.30 -6.40
C CYS A 13 -4.55 4.46 -5.39
N MET A 14 -4.72 4.17 -4.10
CA MET A 14 -4.66 5.19 -3.04
C MET A 14 -3.28 5.85 -2.97
N VAL A 15 -2.19 5.09 -3.04
CA VAL A 15 -0.83 5.65 -3.10
C VAL A 15 -0.66 6.52 -4.34
N ALA A 16 -1.11 6.05 -5.50
CA ALA A 16 -1.05 6.83 -6.73
C ALA A 16 -1.80 8.15 -6.63
N LYS A 17 -2.96 8.20 -5.97
CA LYS A 17 -3.68 9.45 -5.72
C LYS A 17 -2.80 10.47 -5.01
N TYR A 18 -2.22 10.11 -3.88
CA TYR A 18 -1.32 11.00 -3.14
C TYR A 18 -0.16 11.47 -4.02
N TRP A 19 0.51 10.57 -4.73
CA TRP A 19 1.60 10.97 -5.61
C TRP A 19 1.15 11.94 -6.71
N PHE A 20 0.10 11.62 -7.44
CA PHE A 20 -0.36 12.49 -8.54
C PHE A 20 -0.81 13.87 -8.02
N GLU A 21 -1.47 13.95 -6.87
CA GLU A 21 -1.88 15.22 -6.27
C GLU A 21 -0.69 16.04 -5.75
N MET A 22 0.36 15.40 -5.24
CA MET A 22 1.56 16.08 -4.79
C MET A 22 2.39 16.67 -5.95
N TYR A 23 2.29 16.06 -7.12
CA TYR A 23 3.27 16.25 -8.19
C TYR A 23 2.69 16.74 -9.51
N THR A 24 1.36 16.78 -9.63
CA THR A 24 0.64 17.24 -10.82
C THR A 24 -0.62 18.00 -10.40
N ASN A 25 -1.15 18.82 -11.31
CA ASN A 25 -2.45 19.48 -11.11
C ASN A 25 -3.61 18.67 -11.71
N ILE A 26 -3.43 17.35 -11.88
CA ILE A 26 -4.44 16.48 -12.49
C ILE A 26 -5.45 16.08 -11.42
N ASN A 27 -6.74 16.24 -11.72
CA ASN A 27 -7.80 15.77 -10.82
C ASN A 27 -7.79 14.24 -10.70
N ILE A 28 -7.61 13.73 -9.48
CA ILE A 28 -7.53 12.29 -9.21
C ILE A 28 -8.73 11.80 -8.40
N ASN A 29 -9.45 10.87 -8.98
CA ASN A 29 -10.45 10.05 -8.30
C ASN A 29 -9.93 8.63 -8.14
N ILE A 30 -10.34 8.00 -7.05
CA ILE A 30 -10.11 6.57 -6.81
C ILE A 30 -11.45 5.92 -6.46
N SER A 31 -11.66 4.72 -6.96
CA SER A 31 -12.88 3.96 -6.68
C SER A 31 -12.54 2.51 -6.41
N ILE A 32 -13.14 1.95 -5.36
CA ILE A 32 -13.22 0.50 -5.19
C ILE A 32 -14.11 -0.01 -6.33
N ALA A 33 -13.64 -1.01 -7.09
CA ALA A 33 -14.33 -1.38 -8.33
C ALA A 33 -15.80 -1.80 -8.11
N SER A 34 -16.08 -2.50 -7.00
CA SER A 34 -17.45 -2.91 -6.64
C SER A 34 -18.41 -1.72 -6.44
N GLU A 35 -17.89 -0.56 -5.99
CA GLU A 35 -18.66 0.65 -5.71
C GLU A 35 -18.75 1.59 -6.93
N PHE A 36 -17.84 1.44 -7.89
CA PHE A 36 -17.78 2.31 -9.06
C PHE A 36 -19.03 2.26 -9.94
N LYS A 37 -19.75 1.12 -9.94
CA LYS A 37 -20.98 0.91 -10.70
C LYS A 37 -22.08 1.95 -10.43
N HIS A 38 -22.01 2.68 -9.31
CA HIS A 38 -22.96 3.72 -8.96
C HIS A 38 -22.64 5.11 -9.56
N LYS A 39 -21.47 5.27 -10.19
CA LYS A 39 -21.02 6.56 -10.75
C LYS A 39 -21.67 6.84 -12.12
N LYS A 40 -22.54 7.84 -12.16
CA LYS A 40 -23.19 8.34 -13.38
C LYS A 40 -22.41 9.51 -13.99
N ASN A 41 -22.60 9.76 -15.28
CA ASN A 41 -22.11 10.93 -16.03
C ASN A 41 -20.58 11.10 -16.05
N ILE A 42 -19.88 10.18 -16.72
CA ILE A 42 -18.43 10.29 -16.93
C ILE A 42 -18.18 11.06 -18.23
N ASN A 43 -17.52 12.22 -18.13
CA ASN A 43 -17.07 12.95 -19.29
C ASN A 43 -15.87 12.23 -19.93
N LYS A 44 -16.09 11.62 -21.10
CA LYS A 44 -15.06 10.85 -21.81
C LYS A 44 -13.86 11.69 -22.25
N ASP A 45 -14.06 12.97 -22.52
CA ASP A 45 -13.02 13.84 -23.08
C ASP A 45 -12.09 14.39 -21.99
N GLU A 46 -12.50 14.26 -20.72
CA GLU A 46 -11.75 14.72 -19.53
C GLU A 46 -11.30 13.58 -18.62
N THR A 47 -11.66 12.33 -18.95
CA THR A 47 -11.42 11.17 -18.10
C THR A 47 -10.50 10.15 -18.77
N ILE A 48 -9.51 9.69 -18.02
CA ILE A 48 -8.75 8.46 -18.32
C ILE A 48 -9.03 7.50 -17.17
N GLY A 49 -9.49 6.30 -17.52
CA GLY A 49 -9.65 5.19 -16.58
C GLY A 49 -8.35 4.42 -16.44
N VAL A 50 -7.85 4.26 -15.21
CA VAL A 50 -6.65 3.49 -14.91
C VAL A 50 -7.02 2.31 -14.02
N PHE A 51 -6.83 1.10 -14.52
CA PHE A 51 -7.19 -0.13 -13.82
C PHE A 51 -5.96 -0.83 -13.27
N VAL A 52 -6.00 -1.25 -12.02
CA VAL A 52 -4.89 -1.98 -11.38
C VAL A 52 -5.39 -3.38 -11.01
N SER A 53 -4.78 -4.41 -11.58
CA SER A 53 -5.13 -5.81 -11.27
C SER A 53 -3.94 -6.73 -11.47
N GLN A 54 -3.62 -7.56 -10.47
CA GLN A 54 -2.54 -8.54 -10.60
C GLN A 54 -2.88 -9.60 -11.65
N SER A 55 -4.05 -10.25 -11.51
CA SER A 55 -4.49 -11.32 -12.41
C SER A 55 -4.98 -10.80 -13.75
N GLY A 56 -5.51 -9.57 -13.79
CA GLY A 56 -6.21 -9.03 -14.95
C GLY A 56 -7.57 -9.70 -15.22
N GLU A 57 -8.08 -10.46 -14.25
CA GLU A 57 -9.34 -11.22 -14.35
C GLU A 57 -10.33 -10.89 -13.22
N THR A 58 -10.02 -9.92 -12.34
CA THR A 58 -10.92 -9.50 -11.26
C THR A 58 -12.24 -8.98 -11.82
N MET A 59 -13.36 -9.64 -11.53
CA MET A 59 -14.64 -9.42 -12.21
C MET A 59 -15.13 -7.96 -12.09
N ASP A 60 -15.22 -7.42 -10.87
CA ASP A 60 -15.65 -6.02 -10.66
C ASP A 60 -14.79 -5.02 -11.45
N THR A 61 -13.47 -5.21 -11.45
CA THR A 61 -12.55 -4.33 -12.18
C THR A 61 -12.74 -4.45 -13.69
N LEU A 62 -12.93 -5.67 -14.20
CA LEU A 62 -13.22 -5.95 -15.60
C LEU A 62 -14.57 -5.34 -16.03
N GLN A 63 -15.59 -5.37 -15.18
CA GLN A 63 -16.88 -4.74 -15.45
C GLN A 63 -16.76 -3.22 -15.53
N CYS A 64 -16.01 -2.60 -14.62
CA CYS A 64 -15.71 -1.17 -14.68
C CYS A 64 -14.99 -0.79 -15.98
N LEU A 65 -14.04 -1.61 -16.42
CA LEU A 65 -13.34 -1.44 -17.70
C LEU A 65 -14.31 -1.49 -18.89
N LYS A 66 -15.16 -2.52 -18.94
CA LYS A 66 -16.17 -2.66 -20.00
C LYS A 66 -17.12 -1.46 -20.01
N TYR A 67 -17.54 -0.97 -18.85
CA TYR A 67 -18.40 0.21 -18.74
C TYR A 67 -17.73 1.47 -19.28
N LEU A 68 -16.48 1.76 -18.88
CA LEU A 68 -15.74 2.91 -19.39
C LEU A 68 -15.48 2.83 -20.90
N LYS A 69 -15.14 1.64 -21.41
CA LYS A 69 -14.97 1.40 -22.84
C LYS A 69 -16.26 1.63 -23.62
N LYS A 70 -17.42 1.15 -23.11
CA LYS A 70 -18.74 1.39 -23.74
C LYS A 70 -19.07 2.89 -23.82
N ASN A 71 -18.55 3.69 -22.89
CA ASN A 71 -18.69 5.15 -22.88
C ASN A 71 -17.55 5.88 -23.61
N ASN A 72 -16.72 5.17 -24.39
CA ASN A 72 -15.60 5.72 -25.16
C ASN A 72 -14.53 6.46 -24.33
N VAL A 73 -14.41 6.13 -23.04
CA VAL A 73 -13.35 6.66 -22.17
C VAL A 73 -12.04 5.93 -22.49
N LYS A 74 -10.92 6.65 -22.53
CA LYS A 74 -9.59 6.05 -22.73
C LYS A 74 -9.13 5.30 -21.49
N THR A 75 -8.50 4.14 -21.71
CA THR A 75 -8.19 3.18 -20.64
C THR A 75 -6.72 2.77 -20.64
N ILE A 76 -6.13 2.75 -19.44
CA ILE A 76 -4.78 2.24 -19.19
C ILE A 76 -4.91 1.15 -18.12
N SER A 77 -4.26 0.01 -18.30
CA SER A 77 -4.29 -1.05 -17.29
C SER A 77 -2.90 -1.45 -16.83
N ILE A 78 -2.70 -1.47 -15.52
CA ILE A 78 -1.50 -1.94 -14.84
C ILE A 78 -1.74 -3.38 -14.41
N VAL A 79 -1.10 -4.30 -15.12
CA VAL A 79 -1.36 -5.74 -15.02
C VAL A 79 -0.08 -6.56 -14.95
N ASN A 80 -0.14 -7.70 -14.26
CA ASN A 80 0.98 -8.64 -14.23
C ASN A 80 0.83 -9.75 -15.27
N VAL A 81 -0.40 -10.15 -15.60
CA VAL A 81 -0.70 -11.16 -16.62
C VAL A 81 -1.06 -10.48 -17.94
N LEU A 82 -0.15 -10.56 -18.91
CA LEU A 82 -0.23 -9.84 -20.20
C LEU A 82 -1.38 -10.32 -21.09
N ASN A 83 -1.73 -11.59 -20.99
CA ASN A 83 -2.78 -12.22 -21.81
C ASN A 83 -4.12 -12.29 -21.08
N SER A 84 -4.36 -11.39 -20.13
CA SER A 84 -5.61 -11.36 -19.35
C SER A 84 -6.72 -10.59 -20.06
N SER A 85 -7.95 -10.74 -19.59
CA SER A 85 -9.13 -10.04 -20.12
C SER A 85 -9.01 -8.52 -19.98
N ILE A 86 -8.57 -8.03 -18.82
CA ILE A 86 -8.32 -6.59 -18.61
C ILE A 86 -7.22 -6.10 -19.57
N ALA A 87 -6.14 -6.86 -19.75
CA ALA A 87 -5.06 -6.48 -20.66
C ALA A 87 -5.55 -6.36 -22.11
N ARG A 88 -6.28 -7.37 -22.62
CA ARG A 88 -6.78 -7.39 -23.99
C ARG A 88 -7.79 -6.29 -24.31
N LEU A 89 -8.61 -5.89 -23.33
CA LEU A 89 -9.68 -4.90 -23.55
C LEU A 89 -9.21 -3.45 -23.38
N SER A 90 -8.06 -3.22 -22.77
CA SER A 90 -7.55 -1.87 -22.49
C SER A 90 -6.93 -1.24 -23.73
N ASP A 91 -6.98 0.10 -23.82
CA ASP A 91 -6.34 0.82 -24.94
C ASP A 91 -4.82 0.82 -24.81
N LEU A 92 -4.32 0.89 -23.57
CA LEU A 92 -2.91 0.77 -23.23
C LEU A 92 -2.73 -0.16 -22.02
N ILE A 93 -1.63 -0.89 -22.00
CA ILE A 93 -1.22 -1.66 -20.83
C ILE A 93 0.16 -1.22 -20.35
N LEU A 94 0.33 -1.15 -19.03
CA LEU A 94 1.62 -0.95 -18.38
C LEU A 94 1.93 -2.20 -17.54
N PRO A 95 2.74 -3.13 -18.08
CA PRO A 95 2.97 -4.38 -17.40
C PRO A 95 3.86 -4.21 -16.17
N THR A 96 3.53 -4.92 -15.08
CA THR A 96 4.33 -4.88 -13.85
C THR A 96 5.57 -5.76 -13.90
N LEU A 97 5.57 -6.78 -14.78
CA LEU A 97 6.69 -7.71 -15.02
C LEU A 97 7.25 -8.37 -13.74
N ALA A 98 6.40 -8.65 -12.74
CA ALA A 98 6.81 -9.27 -11.48
C ALA A 98 7.01 -10.80 -11.58
N GLY A 99 6.70 -11.39 -12.74
CA GLY A 99 6.59 -12.84 -12.93
C GLY A 99 5.38 -13.44 -12.20
N PRO A 100 5.15 -14.76 -12.30
CA PRO A 100 4.02 -15.43 -11.67
C PRO A 100 4.00 -15.24 -10.15
N GLU A 101 2.85 -14.93 -9.57
CA GLU A 101 2.67 -14.78 -8.13
C GLU A 101 1.68 -15.84 -7.65
N ILE A 102 2.17 -16.80 -6.85
CA ILE A 102 1.41 -18.00 -6.49
C ILE A 102 0.61 -17.81 -5.20
N GLY A 103 1.26 -17.31 -4.14
CA GLY A 103 0.59 -17.07 -2.86
C GLY A 103 -0.61 -16.13 -3.02
N VAL A 104 -1.72 -16.45 -2.35
CA VAL A 104 -2.98 -15.71 -2.47
C VAL A 104 -2.79 -14.24 -2.10
N ALA A 105 -2.16 -13.96 -0.96
CA ALA A 105 -1.83 -12.61 -0.53
C ALA A 105 -0.79 -11.96 -1.47
N SER A 106 -1.18 -10.89 -2.15
CA SER A 106 -0.31 -10.14 -3.07
C SER A 106 0.87 -9.50 -2.33
N THR A 107 2.08 -9.58 -2.92
CA THR A 107 3.33 -9.02 -2.37
C THR A 107 4.11 -8.28 -3.45
N LYS A 108 4.84 -9.02 -4.30
CA LYS A 108 5.62 -8.45 -5.39
C LYS A 108 4.76 -7.78 -6.44
N ALA A 109 3.53 -8.26 -6.65
CA ALA A 109 2.58 -7.59 -7.52
C ALA A 109 2.22 -6.20 -6.97
N PHE A 110 2.01 -6.04 -5.66
CA PHE A 110 1.78 -4.72 -5.06
C PHE A 110 2.95 -3.75 -5.27
N THR A 111 4.17 -4.16 -4.92
CA THR A 111 5.34 -3.28 -5.05
C THR A 111 5.67 -2.96 -6.50
N SER A 112 5.42 -3.89 -7.43
CA SER A 112 5.60 -3.63 -8.87
C SER A 112 4.47 -2.78 -9.47
N GLN A 113 3.23 -2.90 -8.98
CA GLN A 113 2.13 -1.96 -9.29
C GLN A 113 2.50 -0.54 -8.86
N LEU A 114 3.02 -0.36 -7.64
CA LEU A 114 3.52 0.93 -7.16
C LEU A 114 4.64 1.47 -8.06
N THR A 115 5.60 0.63 -8.45
CA THR A 115 6.66 1.02 -9.40
C THR A 115 6.08 1.46 -10.75
N ALA A 116 5.15 0.70 -11.33
CA ALA A 116 4.51 1.03 -12.60
C ALA A 116 3.70 2.34 -12.51
N LEU A 117 2.94 2.53 -11.43
CA LEU A 117 2.20 3.77 -11.15
C LEU A 117 3.15 4.96 -11.01
N CYS A 118 4.28 4.78 -10.34
CA CYS A 118 5.30 5.82 -10.24
C CYS A 118 5.92 6.15 -11.60
N VAL A 119 6.21 5.15 -12.45
CA VAL A 119 6.68 5.39 -13.82
C VAL A 119 5.63 6.15 -14.63
N LEU A 120 4.34 5.80 -14.50
CA LEU A 120 3.25 6.51 -15.15
C LEU A 120 3.23 7.99 -14.74
N LEU A 121 3.30 8.26 -13.43
CA LEU A 121 3.40 9.62 -12.89
C LEU A 121 4.58 10.41 -13.46
N LEU A 122 5.79 9.82 -13.46
CA LEU A 122 6.99 10.48 -13.96
C LEU A 122 6.88 10.81 -15.45
N ASN A 123 6.15 10.01 -16.23
CA ASN A 123 5.84 10.33 -17.63
C ASN A 123 4.85 11.51 -17.74
N PHE A 124 3.81 11.58 -16.91
CA PHE A 124 2.92 12.74 -16.86
C PHE A 124 3.65 14.03 -16.47
N GLN A 125 4.54 13.96 -15.47
CA GLN A 125 5.38 15.10 -15.08
C GLN A 125 6.26 15.59 -16.22
N LYS A 126 6.87 14.64 -16.96
CA LYS A 126 7.71 14.96 -18.13
C LYS A 126 6.93 15.68 -19.22
N LEU A 127 5.71 15.23 -19.51
CA LEU A 127 4.85 15.88 -20.52
C LEU A 127 4.42 17.29 -20.09
N ASN A 128 4.15 17.49 -18.80
CA ASN A 128 3.72 18.77 -18.25
C ASN A 128 4.87 19.76 -18.00
N LYS A 129 6.11 19.45 -18.40
CA LYS A 129 7.33 20.25 -18.16
C LYS A 129 7.56 20.63 -16.68
N SER A 130 6.94 19.92 -15.75
CA SER A 130 7.29 20.04 -14.33
C SER A 130 8.73 19.55 -14.13
N THR A 131 9.48 20.16 -13.22
CA THR A 131 10.92 19.91 -13.01
C THR A 131 11.21 18.42 -12.84
N ILE A 132 11.80 17.81 -13.87
CA ILE A 132 12.27 16.43 -13.83
C ILE A 132 13.63 16.44 -13.14
N SER A 133 13.64 16.48 -11.81
CA SER A 133 14.83 16.04 -11.07
C SER A 133 15.06 14.53 -11.30
N ASN A 134 16.20 13.99 -10.85
CA ASN A 134 16.67 12.59 -10.99
C ASN A 134 15.73 11.47 -10.45
N ASN A 135 14.41 11.62 -10.50
CA ASN A 135 13.40 10.76 -9.86
C ASN A 135 13.38 9.33 -10.43
N TYR A 136 13.72 9.14 -11.70
CA TYR A 136 13.88 7.79 -12.27
C TYR A 136 15.06 7.03 -11.64
N PHE A 137 16.15 7.74 -11.34
CA PHE A 137 17.32 7.15 -10.68
C PHE A 137 17.00 6.79 -9.23
N ASP A 138 16.25 7.64 -8.53
CA ASP A 138 15.76 7.33 -7.18
C ASP A 138 14.85 6.09 -7.17
N LEU A 139 13.94 5.98 -8.14
CA LEU A 139 13.10 4.79 -8.28
C LEU A 139 13.95 3.54 -8.54
N PHE A 140 14.95 3.62 -9.43
CA PHE A 140 15.88 2.51 -9.70
C PHE A 140 16.63 2.06 -8.44
N ASN A 141 17.12 3.01 -7.64
CA ASN A 141 17.84 2.75 -6.39
C ASN A 141 16.97 2.16 -5.28
N THR A 142 15.64 2.19 -5.43
CA THR A 142 14.71 1.55 -4.48
C THR A 142 15.03 0.06 -4.32
N SER A 143 15.49 -0.61 -5.37
CA SER A 143 15.92 -2.01 -5.32
C SER A 143 17.07 -2.27 -4.32
N VAL A 144 18.00 -1.33 -4.19
CA VAL A 144 19.11 -1.42 -3.21
C VAL A 144 18.57 -1.29 -1.79
N SER A 145 17.61 -0.39 -1.56
CA SER A 145 16.95 -0.23 -0.27
C SER A 145 16.15 -1.47 0.11
N ILE A 146 15.42 -2.08 -0.83
CA ILE A 146 14.69 -3.35 -0.60
C ILE A 146 15.66 -4.45 -0.16
N LYS A 147 16.79 -4.63 -0.85
CA LYS A 147 17.81 -5.62 -0.48
C LYS A 147 18.31 -5.41 0.96
N LYS A 148 18.58 -4.17 1.36
CA LYS A 148 19.01 -3.84 2.73
C LYS A 148 17.96 -4.21 3.78
N ILE A 149 16.68 -4.03 3.47
CA ILE A 149 15.59 -4.39 4.39
C ILE A 149 15.44 -5.90 4.50
N LEU A 150 15.53 -6.63 3.38
CA LEU A 150 15.46 -8.10 3.38
C LEU A 150 16.59 -8.74 4.22
N LEU A 151 17.74 -8.09 4.35
CA LEU A 151 18.81 -8.55 5.25
C LEU A 151 18.49 -8.39 6.74
N GLN A 152 17.47 -7.60 7.10
CA GLN A 152 16.98 -7.43 8.48
C GLN A 152 15.94 -8.50 8.88
N ASP A 153 15.76 -9.56 8.08
CA ASP A 153 14.73 -10.59 8.28
C ASP A 153 14.69 -11.13 9.72
N ILE A 154 15.85 -11.47 10.28
CA ILE A 154 15.98 -12.03 11.63
C ILE A 154 15.56 -11.00 12.71
N GLU A 155 15.93 -9.74 12.53
CA GLU A 155 15.59 -8.66 13.46
C GLU A 155 14.08 -8.43 13.49
N ILE A 156 13.46 -8.35 12.30
CA ILE A 156 12.02 -8.21 12.14
C ILE A 156 11.31 -9.43 12.76
N LYS A 157 11.77 -10.65 12.46
CA LYS A 157 11.24 -11.88 13.05
C LYS A 157 11.26 -11.86 14.58
N ASN A 158 12.33 -11.34 15.19
CA ASN A 158 12.44 -11.25 16.65
C ASN A 158 11.45 -10.23 17.25
N ILE A 159 11.23 -9.09 16.59
CA ILE A 159 10.22 -8.10 17.01
C ILE A 159 8.81 -8.72 16.93
N VAL A 160 8.52 -9.48 15.85
CA VAL A 160 7.21 -10.09 15.60
C VAL A 160 6.80 -11.10 16.67
N LYS A 161 7.73 -11.74 17.39
CA LYS A 161 7.39 -12.64 18.51
C LYS A 161 6.50 -11.99 19.56
N ASN A 162 6.62 -10.68 19.75
CA ASN A 162 5.81 -9.92 20.71
C ASN A 162 4.33 -9.78 20.28
N LEU A 163 4.01 -10.13 19.03
CA LEU A 163 2.67 -10.04 18.44
C LEU A 163 1.89 -11.36 18.51
N ILE A 164 2.53 -12.49 18.81
CA ILE A 164 1.93 -13.84 18.75
C ILE A 164 0.64 -13.93 19.58
N ASN A 165 0.69 -13.49 20.84
CA ASN A 165 -0.43 -13.59 21.78
C ASN A 165 -1.42 -12.43 21.69
N LYS A 166 -1.22 -11.50 20.75
CA LYS A 166 -2.04 -10.28 20.63
C LYS A 166 -3.25 -10.58 19.78
N LYS A 167 -4.44 -10.19 20.23
CA LYS A 167 -5.70 -10.43 19.50
C LYS A 167 -5.92 -9.39 18.41
N SER A 168 -5.76 -8.13 18.79
CA SER A 168 -5.90 -6.97 17.90
C SER A 168 -4.56 -6.28 17.72
N ILE A 169 -4.29 -5.83 16.51
CA ILE A 169 -3.08 -5.09 16.12
C ILE A 169 -3.55 -3.90 15.28
N PHE A 170 -2.97 -2.72 15.49
CA PHE A 170 -3.30 -1.55 14.68
C PHE A 170 -2.10 -1.12 13.84
N TYR A 171 -2.35 -0.70 12.61
CA TYR A 171 -1.40 0.04 11.80
C TYR A 171 -1.79 1.51 11.76
N ILE A 172 -0.82 2.42 11.83
CA ILE A 172 -1.07 3.85 11.65
C ILE A 172 -0.10 4.45 10.65
N GLY A 173 -0.61 5.37 9.83
CA GLY A 173 0.19 6.13 8.88
C GLY A 173 -0.44 7.49 8.57
N ARG A 174 0.32 8.40 7.96
CA ARG A 174 -0.15 9.69 7.44
C ARG A 174 0.32 9.89 6.00
N GLY A 175 -0.48 10.62 5.22
CA GLY A 175 -0.19 10.88 3.81
C GLY A 175 0.05 9.57 3.06
N LEU A 176 1.20 9.49 2.38
CA LEU A 176 1.64 8.30 1.63
C LEU A 176 1.68 7.01 2.46
N MET A 177 1.82 7.10 3.78
CA MET A 177 1.87 5.93 4.65
C MET A 177 0.49 5.43 5.08
N TYR A 178 -0.58 6.22 4.92
CA TYR A 178 -1.93 5.72 5.27
C TYR A 178 -2.36 4.53 4.40
N PRO A 179 -2.22 4.56 3.07
CA PRO A 179 -2.48 3.38 2.25
C PRO A 179 -1.60 2.18 2.60
N ILE A 180 -0.35 2.41 3.02
CA ILE A 180 0.56 1.33 3.42
C ILE A 180 0.16 0.75 4.79
N ALA A 181 -0.38 1.58 5.69
CA ALA A 181 -0.96 1.10 6.95
C ALA A 181 -2.18 0.19 6.68
N LEU A 182 -3.04 0.57 5.73
CA LEU A 182 -4.16 -0.28 5.30
C LEU A 182 -3.68 -1.59 4.67
N GLU A 183 -2.64 -1.54 3.83
CA GLU A 183 -2.05 -2.74 3.24
C GLU A 183 -1.44 -3.68 4.29
N GLY A 184 -0.71 -3.14 5.27
CA GLY A 184 -0.13 -3.93 6.36
C GLY A 184 -1.20 -4.63 7.18
N ALA A 185 -2.28 -3.90 7.48
CA ALA A 185 -3.44 -4.47 8.16
C ALA A 185 -4.15 -5.54 7.31
N LEU A 186 -4.25 -5.34 6.00
CA LEU A 186 -4.80 -6.34 5.08
C LEU A 186 -3.94 -7.61 5.06
N LYS A 187 -2.62 -7.51 4.91
CA LYS A 187 -1.72 -8.68 4.96
C LYS A 187 -1.88 -9.45 6.26
N LEU A 188 -1.90 -8.77 7.41
CA LEU A 188 -2.13 -9.43 8.68
C LEU A 188 -3.47 -10.17 8.72
N LYS A 189 -4.56 -9.53 8.30
CA LYS A 189 -5.88 -10.19 8.25
C LYS A 189 -5.87 -11.42 7.34
N GLU A 190 -5.26 -11.32 6.16
CA GLU A 190 -5.25 -12.39 5.16
C GLU A 190 -4.54 -13.65 5.66
N ILE A 191 -3.31 -13.53 6.15
CA ILE A 191 -2.47 -14.71 6.42
C ILE A 191 -2.30 -15.07 7.90
N THR A 192 -2.66 -14.18 8.83
CA THR A 192 -2.56 -14.46 10.28
C THR A 192 -3.91 -14.65 10.97
N TYR A 193 -4.99 -14.20 10.32
CA TYR A 193 -6.34 -14.14 10.87
C TYR A 193 -6.49 -13.30 12.15
N LYS A 194 -5.48 -12.50 12.50
CA LYS A 194 -5.56 -11.51 13.58
C LYS A 194 -6.48 -10.38 13.16
N HIS A 195 -7.22 -9.84 14.13
CA HIS A 195 -7.98 -8.62 13.89
C HIS A 195 -6.99 -7.47 13.72
N CYS A 196 -6.91 -6.94 12.51
CA CYS A 196 -6.01 -5.84 12.23
C CYS A 196 -6.68 -4.75 11.39
N GLU A 197 -6.48 -3.52 11.83
CA GLU A 197 -7.04 -2.32 11.20
C GLU A 197 -5.95 -1.29 10.94
N GLY A 198 -5.98 -0.70 9.75
CA GLY A 198 -5.12 0.41 9.37
C GLY A 198 -5.86 1.73 9.52
N TYR A 199 -5.26 2.69 10.19
CA TYR A 199 -5.85 3.99 10.46
C TYR A 199 -5.00 5.13 9.89
N ALA A 200 -5.67 6.15 9.39
CA ALA A 200 -5.06 7.46 9.24
C ALA A 200 -4.77 8.00 10.65
N ALA A 201 -3.51 8.26 10.98
CA ALA A 201 -3.14 8.55 12.37
C ALA A 201 -3.81 9.83 12.92
N GLY A 202 -4.24 10.74 12.05
CA GLY A 202 -5.02 11.91 12.45
C GLY A 202 -6.41 11.59 12.99
N GLU A 203 -7.00 10.46 12.55
CA GLU A 203 -8.36 10.06 12.90
C GLU A 203 -8.43 9.32 14.24
N LEU A 204 -7.30 9.04 14.88
CA LEU A 204 -7.25 8.26 16.12
C LEU A 204 -8.15 8.87 17.22
N LYS A 205 -8.20 10.21 17.33
CA LYS A 205 -9.05 10.91 18.33
C LYS A 205 -10.54 10.84 18.04
N HIS A 206 -10.94 10.45 16.84
CA HIS A 206 -12.34 10.41 16.42
C HIS A 206 -13.01 9.05 16.71
N GLY A 207 -12.42 8.24 17.60
CA GLY A 207 -12.97 6.96 18.02
C GLY A 207 -11.91 5.88 18.30
N PRO A 208 -10.97 5.61 17.38
CA PRO A 208 -10.04 4.47 17.50
C PRO A 208 -9.17 4.47 18.76
N LEU A 209 -8.86 5.63 19.35
CA LEU A 209 -8.14 5.70 20.63
C LEU A 209 -8.89 5.02 21.78
N ALA A 210 -10.22 4.88 21.72
CA ALA A 210 -10.99 4.15 22.73
C ALA A 210 -10.64 2.66 22.77
N LEU A 211 -10.08 2.13 21.68
CA LEU A 211 -9.60 0.76 21.58
C LEU A 211 -8.13 0.64 21.99
N ILE A 212 -7.44 1.71 22.39
CA ILE A 212 -6.06 1.64 22.85
C ILE A 212 -6.07 1.47 24.37
N GLU A 213 -5.71 0.27 24.81
CA GLU A 213 -5.46 -0.09 26.21
C GLU A 213 -4.02 -0.62 26.38
N ASP A 214 -3.66 -0.93 27.62
CA ASP A 214 -2.34 -1.41 27.98
C ASP A 214 -1.92 -2.61 27.11
N ASN A 215 -0.73 -2.49 26.51
CA ASN A 215 -0.09 -3.51 25.68
C ASN A 215 -0.78 -3.85 24.36
N ILE A 216 -1.73 -3.05 23.86
CA ILE A 216 -2.21 -3.18 22.48
C ILE A 216 -1.09 -2.77 21.50
N PRO A 217 -0.72 -3.64 20.54
CA PRO A 217 0.31 -3.32 19.57
C PRO A 217 -0.17 -2.32 18.53
N VAL A 218 0.63 -1.29 18.32
CA VAL A 218 0.48 -0.33 17.23
C VAL A 218 1.76 -0.29 16.40
N ILE A 219 1.64 -0.63 15.13
CA ILE A 219 2.72 -0.55 14.15
C ILE A 219 2.61 0.81 13.44
N ALA A 220 3.55 1.70 13.73
CA ALA A 220 3.55 3.07 13.24
C ALA A 220 4.51 3.27 12.06
N LEU A 221 3.98 3.72 10.93
CA LEU A 221 4.76 4.05 9.73
C LEU A 221 5.15 5.53 9.77
N ALA A 222 6.40 5.81 10.13
CA ALA A 222 6.86 7.17 10.43
C ALA A 222 8.19 7.52 9.73
N PRO A 223 8.23 7.61 8.38
CA PRO A 223 9.38 8.19 7.68
C PRO A 223 9.60 9.64 8.11
N PHE A 224 10.85 10.11 8.09
CA PHE A 224 11.19 11.49 8.39
C PHE A 224 10.88 12.41 7.21
N ASP A 225 9.60 12.62 6.97
CA ASP A 225 9.03 13.49 5.94
C ASP A 225 8.29 14.71 6.54
N GLU A 226 7.56 15.44 5.70
CA GLU A 226 6.74 16.59 6.11
C GLU A 226 5.65 16.24 7.15
N ASN A 227 5.21 14.98 7.22
CA ASN A 227 4.19 14.51 8.14
C ASN A 227 4.80 13.98 9.45
N PHE A 228 6.13 13.85 9.55
CA PHE A 228 6.82 13.23 10.68
C PHE A 228 6.43 13.85 12.04
N GLN A 229 6.35 15.18 12.12
CA GLN A 229 5.99 15.85 13.38
C GLN A 229 4.58 15.44 13.84
N LYS A 230 3.63 15.33 12.91
CA LYS A 230 2.24 14.98 13.20
C LYS A 230 2.11 13.51 13.62
N ILE A 231 2.75 12.59 12.90
CA ILE A 231 2.73 11.16 13.27
C ILE A 231 3.48 10.92 14.60
N SER A 232 4.56 11.66 14.87
CA SER A 232 5.27 11.62 16.15
C SER A 232 4.36 12.01 17.32
N SER A 233 3.53 13.05 17.15
CA SER A 233 2.52 13.44 18.15
C SER A 233 1.52 12.31 18.39
N ASN A 234 1.04 11.66 17.33
CA ASN A 234 0.11 10.53 17.46
C ASN A 234 0.75 9.32 18.18
N ILE A 235 2.01 9.01 17.88
CA ILE A 235 2.78 7.96 18.58
C ILE A 235 2.88 8.28 20.08
N GLN A 236 3.18 9.52 20.44
CA GLN A 236 3.24 9.95 21.85
C GLN A 236 1.90 9.78 22.57
N GLU A 237 0.80 10.14 21.89
CA GLU A 237 -0.54 9.99 22.44
C GLU A 237 -0.94 8.53 22.69
N ILE A 238 -0.58 7.63 21.78
CA ILE A 238 -0.78 6.18 21.95
C ILE A 238 0.08 5.66 23.10
N LYS A 239 1.35 6.08 23.16
CA LYS A 239 2.29 5.63 24.20
C LYS A 239 1.84 6.05 25.58
N ALA A 240 1.31 7.27 25.72
CA ALA A 240 0.76 7.79 26.96
C ALA A 240 -0.47 7.00 27.48
N ARG A 241 -1.08 6.17 26.63
CA ARG A 241 -2.24 5.30 26.96
C ARG A 241 -1.86 3.82 27.07
N GLY A 242 -0.57 3.52 27.24
CA GLY A 242 -0.10 2.15 27.42
C GLY A 242 0.04 1.33 26.14
N GLY A 243 -0.15 1.93 24.96
CA GLY A 243 0.06 1.25 23.69
C GLY A 243 1.50 0.77 23.51
N ASN A 244 1.67 -0.42 22.93
CA ASN A 244 2.96 -1.02 22.62
C ASN A 244 3.34 -0.67 21.17
N ILE A 245 4.37 0.14 20.98
CA ILE A 245 4.64 0.79 19.69
C ILE A 245 5.83 0.15 18.98
N ILE A 246 5.58 -0.36 17.77
CA ILE A 246 6.61 -0.79 16.82
C ILE A 246 6.72 0.29 15.74
N THR A 247 7.79 1.05 15.74
CA THR A 247 7.97 2.16 14.79
C THR A 247 8.84 1.75 13.60
N LEU A 248 8.32 1.92 12.38
CA LEU A 248 9.07 1.80 11.13
C LEU A 248 9.51 3.21 10.73
N THR A 249 10.82 3.48 10.76
CA THR A 249 11.37 4.83 10.54
C THR A 249 12.78 4.76 9.96
N ASP A 250 13.20 5.83 9.31
CA ASP A 250 14.61 6.05 8.98
C ASP A 250 15.43 6.54 10.17
N LYS A 251 16.73 6.75 9.93
CA LYS A 251 17.72 7.17 10.94
C LYS A 251 17.40 8.52 11.58
N LEU A 252 16.86 9.48 10.82
CA LEU A 252 16.51 10.80 11.33
C LEU A 252 15.27 10.73 12.21
N GLY A 253 14.25 9.99 11.77
CA GLY A 253 13.04 9.79 12.56
C GLY A 253 13.30 9.01 13.84
N LEU A 254 14.16 7.99 13.80
CA LEU A 254 14.58 7.21 14.98
C LEU A 254 15.16 8.11 16.07
N LYS A 255 16.06 9.04 15.72
CA LYS A 255 16.66 9.98 16.68
C LYS A 255 15.61 10.77 17.46
N LYS A 256 14.43 11.04 16.86
CA LYS A 256 13.38 11.85 17.48
C LYS A 256 12.33 11.04 18.24
N ILE A 257 12.05 9.80 17.81
CA ILE A 257 10.93 9.00 18.33
C ILE A 257 11.36 7.83 19.24
N LYS A 258 12.67 7.55 19.36
CA LYS A 258 13.19 6.40 20.11
C LYS A 258 12.58 6.22 21.50
N LYS A 259 12.42 7.32 22.27
CA LYS A 259 11.89 7.27 23.64
C LYS A 259 10.41 6.86 23.75
N PHE A 260 9.66 6.89 22.64
CA PHE A 260 8.25 6.54 22.60
C PHE A 260 7.98 5.22 21.87
N SER A 261 9.02 4.57 21.35
CA SER A 261 8.91 3.32 20.60
C SER A 261 9.43 2.17 21.46
N ASP A 262 8.63 1.12 21.62
CA ASP A 262 9.05 -0.11 22.30
C ASP A 262 10.01 -0.92 21.42
N TYR A 263 9.72 -0.94 20.12
CA TYR A 263 10.57 -1.53 19.10
C TYR A 263 10.72 -0.59 17.92
N THR A 264 11.80 -0.74 17.17
CA THR A 264 12.04 0.05 15.96
C THR A 264 12.59 -0.86 14.87
N ILE A 265 12.06 -0.71 13.66
CA ILE A 265 12.63 -1.27 12.43
C ILE A 265 13.24 -0.10 11.65
N LEU A 266 14.57 -0.14 11.49
CA LEU A 266 15.32 0.94 10.86
C LEU A 266 15.33 0.76 9.33
N LEU A 267 14.72 1.70 8.62
CA LEU A 267 14.61 1.66 7.17
C LEU A 267 15.61 2.62 6.50
N PRO A 268 16.04 2.36 5.25
CA PRO A 268 16.85 3.30 4.49
C PRO A 268 16.11 4.61 4.25
N GLU A 269 16.83 5.73 4.27
CA GLU A 269 16.31 7.03 3.84
C GLU A 269 15.95 6.98 2.36
N ALA A 270 14.83 7.60 1.99
CA ALA A 270 14.36 7.62 0.61
C ALA A 270 13.47 8.83 0.31
N LYS A 271 13.31 9.12 -0.98
CA LYS A 271 12.40 10.16 -1.46
C LYS A 271 10.95 9.66 -1.46
N SER A 272 9.99 10.59 -1.50
CA SER A 272 8.56 10.31 -1.40
C SER A 272 8.03 9.34 -2.48
N TYR A 273 8.65 9.30 -3.66
CA TYR A 273 8.33 8.32 -4.71
C TYR A 273 8.64 6.87 -4.30
N SER A 274 9.69 6.66 -3.50
CA SER A 274 10.17 5.34 -3.12
C SER A 274 9.63 4.89 -1.76
N LEU A 275 9.22 5.83 -0.90
CA LEU A 275 8.79 5.54 0.47
C LEU A 275 7.69 4.47 0.54
N PRO A 276 6.56 4.56 -0.20
CA PRO A 276 5.53 3.52 -0.17
C PRO A 276 6.04 2.12 -0.51
N ILE A 277 6.94 2.01 -1.51
CA ILE A 277 7.51 0.73 -1.94
C ILE A 277 8.41 0.16 -0.84
N ILE A 278 9.29 0.99 -0.27
CA ILE A 278 10.23 0.60 0.79
C ILE A 278 9.51 0.15 2.05
N TYR A 279 8.49 0.90 2.47
CA TYR A 279 7.71 0.60 3.68
C TYR A 279 6.76 -0.59 3.51
N SER A 280 6.47 -1.00 2.26
CA SER A 280 5.69 -2.21 1.98
C SER A 280 6.45 -3.50 2.36
N ILE A 281 7.78 -3.50 2.28
CA ILE A 281 8.60 -4.68 2.55
C ILE A 281 8.51 -5.14 4.02
N PRO A 282 8.77 -4.29 5.03
CA PRO A 282 8.72 -4.72 6.42
C PRO A 282 7.30 -5.10 6.86
N ILE A 283 6.23 -4.47 6.34
CA ILE A 283 4.86 -4.87 6.68
C ILE A 283 4.53 -6.27 6.15
N GLN A 284 5.04 -6.62 4.97
CA GLN A 284 4.90 -7.97 4.40
C GLN A 284 5.68 -9.00 5.22
N LEU A 285 6.92 -8.68 5.62
CA LEU A 285 7.74 -9.54 6.48
C LEU A 285 7.11 -9.73 7.87
N ILE A 286 6.54 -8.68 8.46
CA ILE A 286 5.82 -8.77 9.74
C ILE A 286 4.67 -9.76 9.63
N ALA A 287 3.84 -9.64 8.58
CA ALA A 287 2.72 -10.54 8.38
C ALA A 287 3.17 -11.97 8.11
N TYR A 288 4.19 -12.16 7.27
CA TYR A 288 4.77 -13.46 6.97
C TYR A 288 5.28 -14.16 8.22
N HIS A 289 6.15 -13.51 9.00
CA HIS A 289 6.72 -14.12 10.21
C HIS A 289 5.64 -14.42 11.25
N LEU A 290 4.63 -13.54 11.40
CA LEU A 290 3.56 -13.79 12.35
C LEU A 290 2.71 -15.00 11.92
N ALA A 291 2.40 -15.12 10.62
CA ALA A 291 1.68 -16.27 10.08
C ALA A 291 2.46 -17.58 10.32
N VAL A 292 3.77 -17.56 10.06
CA VAL A 292 4.66 -18.71 10.33
C VAL A 292 4.67 -19.08 11.81
N PHE A 293 4.75 -18.11 12.72
CA PHE A 293 4.69 -18.40 14.16
C PHE A 293 3.33 -18.96 14.61
N LEU A 294 2.24 -18.56 13.95
CA LEU A 294 0.89 -19.05 14.23
C LEU A 294 0.59 -20.39 13.55
N GLY A 295 1.46 -20.86 12.64
CA GLY A 295 1.26 -22.09 11.88
C GLY A 295 0.07 -22.01 10.90
N THR A 296 -0.28 -20.82 10.43
CA THR A 296 -1.33 -20.64 9.42
C THR A 296 -0.81 -20.94 8.02
N ASP A 297 -1.70 -21.31 7.10
CA ASP A 297 -1.34 -21.48 5.69
C ASP A 297 -1.08 -20.10 5.05
N VAL A 298 0.20 -19.82 4.80
CA VAL A 298 0.68 -18.54 4.26
C VAL A 298 0.33 -18.40 2.78
N ASP A 299 0.42 -19.49 2.02
CA ASP A 299 0.24 -19.47 0.57
C ASP A 299 -1.24 -19.58 0.20
N GLN A 300 -2.03 -20.35 0.96
CA GLN A 300 -3.45 -20.61 0.75
C GLN A 300 -4.27 -20.32 2.03
N PRO A 301 -4.37 -19.04 2.44
CA PRO A 301 -5.19 -18.66 3.59
C PRO A 301 -6.65 -19.06 3.40
N ARG A 302 -7.29 -19.50 4.48
CA ARG A 302 -8.67 -20.00 4.48
C ARG A 302 -9.64 -18.97 3.91
N ASN A 303 -10.62 -19.44 3.15
CA ASN A 303 -11.71 -18.65 2.58
C ASN A 303 -11.29 -17.53 1.62
N LEU A 304 -10.03 -17.51 1.16
CA LEU A 304 -9.54 -16.54 0.19
C LEU A 304 -9.12 -17.24 -1.10
N ALA A 305 -9.33 -16.57 -2.22
CA ALA A 305 -8.90 -17.04 -3.54
C ALA A 305 -7.89 -16.04 -4.13
N LYS A 306 -6.96 -16.53 -4.95
CA LYS A 306 -5.92 -15.69 -5.57
C LYS A 306 -6.52 -14.56 -6.42
N SER A 307 -7.65 -14.81 -7.05
CA SER A 307 -8.42 -13.81 -7.80
C SER A 307 -9.91 -14.11 -7.70
N VAL A 308 -10.70 -13.09 -7.45
CA VAL A 308 -12.17 -13.17 -7.48
C VAL A 308 -12.65 -12.97 -8.92
N THR A 309 -12.97 -14.07 -9.59
CA THR A 309 -13.38 -14.12 -11.02
C THR A 309 -14.88 -14.33 -11.22
N VAL A 310 -15.65 -14.41 -10.13
CA VAL A 310 -17.10 -14.57 -10.11
C VAL A 310 -17.72 -13.51 -9.19
N GLU A 311 -18.97 -13.14 -9.43
CA GLU A 311 -19.76 -12.29 -8.52
C GLU A 311 -20.25 -13.07 -7.30
#